data_AF-A0A3D2P152-F1
#
_entry.id   AF-A0A3D2P152-F1
#
_cell.length_a   1.000
_cell.length_b   1.000
_cell.length_c   1.000
_cell.angle_alpha   90.00
_cell.angle_beta   90.00
_cell.angle_gamma   90.00
#
_symmetry.space_group_name_H-M   'P 1'
#
loop_
_entity.id
_entity.type
_entity.pdbx_description
1 polymer ?
#
loop_
_entity_poly.entity_id
_entity_poly.type
_entity_poly.pdbx_seq_one_letter_code
_entity_poly.pdbx_strand_id
1 'polypeptide(L)'
;MHTRVREVVLNTLAPKEVKYDYVSIREAFGYIGDGLPVIDVDLRPGRDARRKKALVDGIAKVLKDTLNISEQDVYCVFRETPAHNHYTGGAPLPDWVPSDE
;
A
#
# COMPACT_ATOMS: atom_id res chain seq x y z
N MET A 1 0.48 5.26 13.84
CA MET A 1 0.95 4.50 12.66
C MET A 1 -0.11 4.47 11.55
N HIS A 2 -1.31 3.92 11.78
CA HIS A 2 -2.36 3.80 10.76
C HIS A 2 -2.72 5.11 10.01
N THR A 3 -2.87 6.24 10.71
CA THR A 3 -3.16 7.54 10.07
C THR A 3 -2.05 8.00 9.12
N ARG A 4 -0.78 7.85 9.51
CA ARG A 4 0.38 8.24 8.69
C ARG A 4 0.53 7.34 7.47
N VAL A 5 0.28 6.03 7.62
CA VAL A 5 0.30 5.09 6.49
C VAL A 5 -0.83 5.38 5.50
N ARG A 6 -2.03 5.73 5.99
CA ARG A 6 -3.14 6.18 5.15
C ARG A 6 -2.77 7.42 4.33
N GLU A 7 -2.10 8.40 4.93
CA GLU A 7 -1.62 9.59 4.20
C GLU A 7 -0.63 9.22 3.09
N VAL A 8 0.29 8.28 3.34
CA VAL A 8 1.21 7.79 2.29
C VAL A 8 0.42 7.16 1.15
N VAL A 9 -0.58 6.31 1.43
CA VAL A 9 -1.41 5.68 0.40
C VAL A 9 -2.10 6.73 -0.47
N LEU A 10 -2.76 7.72 0.15
CA LEU A 10 -3.44 8.80 -0.55
C LEU A 10 -2.46 9.61 -1.41
N ASN A 11 -1.28 9.94 -0.90
CA ASN A 11 -0.32 10.76 -1.62
C ASN A 11 0.41 10.03 -2.76
N THR A 12 0.34 8.70 -2.84
CA THR A 12 1.16 7.89 -3.76
C THR A 12 0.33 7.07 -4.75
N LEU A 13 -0.66 6.32 -4.26
CA LEU A 13 -1.48 5.43 -5.08
C LEU A 13 -2.78 6.08 -5.57
N ALA A 14 -3.25 7.10 -4.85
CA ALA A 14 -4.60 7.63 -4.96
C ALA A 14 -4.67 9.15 -4.67
N PRO A 15 -3.98 10.00 -5.45
CA PRO A 15 -3.82 11.44 -5.14
C PRO A 15 -5.14 12.24 -5.16
N LYS A 16 -6.27 11.63 -5.54
CA LYS A 16 -7.62 12.15 -5.35
C LYS A 16 -8.48 11.07 -4.70
N GLU A 17 -9.37 11.44 -3.80
CA GLU A 17 -10.26 10.52 -3.09
C GLU A 17 -11.13 9.70 -4.06
N VAL A 18 -10.61 8.57 -4.53
CA VAL A 18 -11.45 7.55 -5.17
C VAL A 18 -11.93 6.67 -4.04
N LYS A 19 -13.24 6.71 -3.78
CA LYS A 19 -13.97 5.96 -2.75
C LYS A 19 -13.64 4.44 -2.66
N TYR A 20 -12.90 3.89 -3.62
CA TYR A 20 -12.62 2.45 -3.80
C TYR A 20 -11.16 2.11 -4.09
N ASP A 21 -10.20 2.95 -3.66
CA ASP A 21 -8.79 2.54 -3.62
C ASP A 21 -8.55 1.65 -2.39
N TYR A 22 -8.87 0.38 -2.56
CA TYR A 22 -8.57 -0.67 -1.59
C TYR A 22 -7.06 -0.89 -1.54
N VAL A 23 -6.49 -0.65 -0.37
CA VAL A 23 -5.13 -1.04 -0.01
C VAL A 23 -5.21 -1.71 1.36
N SER A 24 -4.90 -3.01 1.40
CA SER A 24 -4.75 -3.75 2.65
C SER A 24 -3.27 -3.93 2.94
N ILE A 25 -2.85 -3.47 4.13
CA ILE A 25 -1.53 -3.77 4.72
C ILE A 25 -1.77 -4.77 5.83
N ARG A 26 -1.37 -6.04 5.62
CA ARG A 26 -1.79 -7.14 6.49
C ARG A 26 -0.97 -7.29 7.75
N GLU A 27 0.33 -7.56 7.69
CA GLU A 27 1.11 -7.92 8.89
C GLU A 27 2.60 -7.59 8.73
N ALA A 28 3.26 -7.18 9.82
CA ALA A 28 4.73 -7.10 9.93
C ALA A 28 5.23 -8.21 10.87
N PHE A 29 5.95 -9.20 10.32
CA PHE A 29 6.52 -10.31 11.07
C PHE A 29 8.00 -10.09 11.39
N GLY A 30 8.35 -9.89 12.65
CA GLY A 30 9.76 -9.95 13.05
C GLY A 30 9.97 -9.74 14.54
N TYR A 31 10.93 -10.45 15.13
CA TYR A 31 11.45 -10.09 16.45
C TYR A 31 12.34 -8.86 16.30
N ILE A 32 12.30 -7.97 17.30
CA ILE A 32 13.18 -6.79 17.35
C ILE A 32 14.63 -7.27 17.26
N GLY A 33 15.33 -6.92 16.17
CA GLY A 33 16.73 -7.33 15.91
C GLY A 33 16.92 -8.20 14.66
N ASP A 34 15.87 -8.84 14.14
CA ASP A 34 15.99 -9.75 12.98
C ASP A 34 15.87 -9.04 11.62
N GLY A 35 15.46 -7.77 11.63
CA GLY A 35 15.28 -6.96 10.42
C GLY A 35 14.30 -7.62 9.44
N LEU A 36 12.98 -7.50 9.67
CA LEU A 36 12.01 -7.52 8.57
C LEU A 36 10.58 -7.14 9.04
N PRO A 37 10.11 -5.89 8.91
CA PRO A 37 8.69 -5.68 8.69
C PRO A 37 8.36 -6.11 7.26
N VAL A 38 7.74 -7.29 7.10
CA VAL A 38 7.04 -7.65 5.86
C VAL A 38 5.86 -6.69 5.70
N ILE A 39 5.60 -6.24 4.47
CA ILE A 39 4.46 -5.40 4.12
C ILE A 39 3.80 -5.99 2.89
N ASP A 40 2.67 -6.63 3.12
CA ASP A 40 1.83 -7.13 2.05
C ASP A 40 0.86 -6.03 1.62
N VAL A 41 0.86 -5.68 0.34
CA VAL A 41 -0.01 -4.67 -0.24
C VAL A 41 -0.94 -5.32 -1.27
N ASP A 42 -2.20 -5.52 -0.89
CA ASP A 42 -3.22 -6.01 -1.82
C ASP A 42 -3.93 -4.84 -2.52
N LEU A 43 -4.01 -4.87 -3.85
CA LEU A 43 -4.72 -3.85 -4.65
C LEU A 43 -5.26 -4.42 -5.98
N ARG A 44 -6.02 -3.60 -6.74
CA ARG A 44 -6.38 -3.88 -8.14
C ARG A 44 -5.20 -3.52 -9.08
N PRO A 45 -4.99 -4.26 -10.20
CA PRO A 45 -3.96 -3.94 -11.20
C PRO A 45 -4.02 -2.50 -11.73
N GLY A 46 -2.91 -2.03 -12.31
CA GLY A 46 -2.85 -0.78 -13.08
C GLY A 46 -1.91 0.30 -12.54
N ARG A 47 -1.37 0.12 -11.32
CA ARG A 47 -0.38 1.06 -10.77
C ARG A 47 0.98 0.83 -11.40
N ASP A 48 1.56 1.89 -11.93
CA ASP A 48 2.93 1.87 -12.45
C ASP A 48 3.97 1.65 -11.33
N ALA A 49 5.19 1.25 -11.74
CA ALA A 49 6.29 0.96 -10.83
C ALA A 49 6.73 2.19 -10.01
N ARG A 50 6.60 3.42 -10.54
CA ARG A 50 6.98 4.64 -9.85
C ARG A 50 6.02 4.92 -8.69
N ARG A 51 4.71 4.75 -8.86
CA ARG A 51 3.71 4.89 -7.77
C ARG A 51 3.90 3.84 -6.70
N LYS A 52 4.14 2.59 -7.10
CA LYS A 52 4.46 1.49 -6.17
C LYS A 52 5.70 1.82 -5.35
N LYS A 53 6.78 2.31 -5.98
CA LYS A 53 7.99 2.74 -5.27
C LYS A 53 7.70 3.87 -4.28
N ALA A 54 6.97 4.90 -4.70
CA ALA A 54 6.65 6.04 -3.84
C ALA A 54 5.86 5.62 -2.59
N LEU A 55 4.95 4.65 -2.72
CA LEU A 55 4.27 4.04 -1.57
C LEU A 55 5.26 3.38 -0.60
N VAL A 56 6.15 2.53 -1.11
CA VAL A 56 7.14 1.81 -0.28
C VAL A 56 8.07 2.77 0.43
N ASP A 57 8.60 3.77 -0.27
CA ASP A 57 9.47 4.80 0.30
C ASP A 57 8.76 5.54 1.47
N GLY A 58 7.50 5.90 1.27
CA GLY A 58 6.72 6.58 2.31
C GLY A 58 6.40 5.68 3.51
N ILE A 59 6.07 4.41 3.29
CA ILE A 59 5.83 3.47 4.40
C ILE A 59 7.12 3.22 5.17
N ALA A 60 8.25 3.01 4.47
CA ALA A 60 9.56 2.80 5.10
C ALA A 60 9.96 3.99 5.99
N LYS A 61 9.72 5.21 5.51
CA LYS A 61 9.91 6.43 6.32
C LYS A 61 9.05 6.43 7.58
N VAL A 62 7.77 6.07 7.49
CA VAL A 62 6.88 6.00 8.65
C VAL A 62 7.37 4.97 9.67
N LEU A 63 7.85 3.81 9.21
CA LEU A 63 8.42 2.78 10.07
C LEU A 63 9.72 3.24 10.74
N LYS A 64 10.60 3.92 10.00
CA LYS A 64 11.81 4.52 10.56
C LYS A 64 11.48 5.53 11.66
N ASP A 65 10.58 6.47 11.38
CA ASP A 65 10.25 7.54 12.32
C ASP A 65 9.52 7.02 13.57
N THR A 66 8.75 5.95 13.45
CA THR A 66 7.87 5.47 14.53
C THR A 66 8.53 4.37 15.37
N LEU A 67 9.30 3.49 14.73
CA LEU A 67 9.82 2.24 15.32
C LEU A 67 11.34 2.11 15.18
N ASN A 68 12.02 3.10 14.58
CA ASN A 68 13.46 3.10 14.32
C ASN A 68 13.96 1.94 13.42
N ILE A 69 13.08 1.34 12.62
CA ILE A 69 13.42 0.28 11.65
C ILE A 69 14.14 0.91 10.46
N SER A 70 15.27 0.34 10.01
CA SER A 70 15.94 0.80 8.79
C SER A 70 15.05 0.59 7.57
N GLU A 71 15.09 1.52 6.62
CA GLU A 71 14.37 1.37 5.35
C GLU A 71 14.84 0.12 4.57
N GLN A 72 16.11 -0.27 4.73
CA GLN A 72 16.69 -1.48 4.11
C GLN A 72 16.12 -2.78 4.68
N ASP A 73 15.53 -2.74 5.87
CA ASP A 73 14.92 -3.92 6.49
C ASP A 73 13.45 -4.08 6.05
N VAL A 74 12.89 -3.11 5.32
CA VAL A 74 11.49 -3.15 4.89
C VAL A 74 11.34 -4.02 3.65
N TYR A 75 10.63 -5.14 3.80
CA TYR A 75 10.31 -6.03 2.69
C TYR A 75 8.85 -5.85 2.27
N CYS A 76 8.59 -5.36 1.06
CA CYS A 76 7.23 -5.09 0.56
C CYS A 76 6.89 -5.97 -0.64
N VAL A 77 5.72 -6.61 -0.61
CA VAL A 77 5.17 -7.42 -1.71
C VAL A 77 3.83 -6.87 -2.13
N PHE A 78 3.68 -6.60 -3.43
CA PHE A 78 2.39 -6.21 -4.03
C PHE A 78 1.66 -7.44 -4.55
N ARG A 79 0.38 -7.58 -4.20
CA ARG A 79 -0.52 -8.61 -4.73
C ARG A 79 -1.67 -7.95 -5.48
N GLU A 80 -1.67 -8.14 -6.79
CA GLU A 80 -2.68 -7.55 -7.67
C GLU A 80 -3.77 -8.56 -7.96
N THR A 81 -5.01 -8.20 -7.63
CA THR A 81 -6.20 -9.05 -7.83
C THR A 81 -7.18 -8.36 -8.78
N PRO A 82 -7.67 -9.05 -9.84
CA PRO A 82 -8.56 -8.46 -10.83
C PRO A 82 -9.79 -7.80 -10.23
N ALA A 83 -10.33 -6.77 -10.89
CA ALA A 83 -11.44 -5.97 -10.36
C ALA A 83 -12.70 -6.77 -10.05
N HIS A 84 -12.98 -7.85 -10.80
CA HIS A 84 -14.10 -8.76 -10.55
C HIS A 84 -14.00 -9.57 -9.24
N ASN A 85 -12.87 -9.50 -8.52
CA ASN A 85 -12.70 -10.06 -7.18
C ASN A 85 -13.00 -9.04 -6.06
N HIS A 86 -13.22 -7.77 -6.40
CA HIS A 86 -13.48 -6.69 -5.44
C HIS A 86 -14.94 -6.26 -5.55
N TYR A 87 -15.70 -6.33 -4.46
CA TYR A 87 -17.12 -6.00 -4.46
C TYR A 87 -17.42 -4.83 -3.52
N THR A 88 -18.36 -3.97 -3.90
CA THR A 88 -18.98 -3.00 -3.00
C THR A 88 -20.46 -2.87 -3.34
N GLY A 89 -21.33 -2.89 -2.33
CA GLY A 89 -22.78 -2.79 -2.54
C GLY A 89 -23.36 -3.93 -3.39
N GLY A 90 -22.72 -5.11 -3.40
CA GLY A 90 -23.16 -6.28 -4.17
C GLY A 90 -22.73 -6.30 -5.65
N ALA A 91 -21.99 -5.31 -6.13
CA ALA A 91 -21.46 -5.27 -7.49
C ALA A 91 -19.92 -5.29 -7.51
N PRO A 92 -19.29 -5.89 -8.55
CA PRO A 92 -17.85 -5.82 -8.70
C PRO A 92 -17.42 -4.37 -8.99
N LEU A 93 -16.24 -4.00 -8.53
CA LEU A 93 -15.62 -2.74 -8.90
C LEU A 93 -15.22 -2.77 -10.39
N PRO A 94 -15.20 -1.62 -11.08
CA PRO A 94 -14.64 -1.53 -12.43
C PRO A 94 -13.13 -1.76 -12.39
N ASP A 95 -12.49 -1.91 -13.55
CA ASP A 95 -11.03 -1.85 -13.63
C ASP A 95 -10.53 -0.53 -13.02
N TRP A 96 -9.38 -0.60 -12.35
CA TRP A 96 -8.80 0.61 -11.80
C TRP A 96 -8.17 1.43 -12.92
N VAL A 97 -8.41 2.74 -12.88
CA VAL A 97 -7.80 3.73 -13.75
C VAL A 97 -7.24 4.86 -12.88
N PRO A 98 -6.07 5.43 -13.23
CA PRO A 98 -5.54 6.60 -12.52
C PRO A 98 -6.54 7.76 -12.56
N SER A 99 -6.67 8.48 -11.45
CA SER A 99 -7.57 9.67 -11.36
C SER A 99 -6.93 10.97 -11.89
N ASP A 100 -5.68 10.88 -12.31
CA ASP A 100 -4.80 11.98 -12.71
C ASP A 100 -4.32 11.87 -14.17
N GLU A 101 -4.93 10.98 -14.95
CA GLU A 101 -4.91 10.98 -16.42
C GLU A 101 -6.17 11.59 -17.01
#